data_AF-A0AAV0N352-F1
#
_entry.id   AF-A0AAV0N352-F1
#
_cell.length_a   1.000
_cell.length_b   1.000
_cell.length_c   1.000
_cell.angle_alpha   90.00
_cell.angle_beta   90.00
_cell.angle_gamma   90.00
#
_symmetry.space_group_name_H-M   'P 1'
#
loop_
_entity.id
_entity.type
_entity.pdbx_description
1 polymer ?
#
loop_
_entity_poly.entity_id
_entity_poly.type
_entity_poly.pdbx_seq_one_letter_code
_entity_poly.pdbx_strand_id
1 'polypeptide(L)' 'MGVTTATHEFKSSIPAPRMFKALVQDSANFFPKIMPQFKSEVVQGDGGVGSILKTCYPEEGTYD' A
#
# COMPACT_ATOMS: atom_id res chain seq x y z
N MET A 1 0.89 -21.10 -20.05
CA MET A 1 0.84 -19.98 -19.09
C MET A 1 0.08 -20.45 -17.87
N GLY A 2 0.70 -20.52 -16.70
CA GLY A 2 0.04 -20.91 -15.45
C GLY A 2 -0.38 -19.68 -14.66
N VAL A 3 -1.53 -19.75 -13.99
CA VAL A 3 -2.01 -18.72 -13.06
C VAL A 3 -2.08 -19.35 -11.68
N THR A 4 -1.43 -18.73 -10.69
CA THR A 4 -1.52 -19.13 -9.29
C THR A 4 -2.23 -18.03 -8.52
N THR A 5 -3.26 -18.37 -7.76
CA THR A 5 -4.02 -17.44 -6.92
C THR A 5 -3.77 -17.75 -5.45
N ALA A 6 -3.47 -16.71 -4.66
CA ALA A 6 -3.39 -16.80 -3.21
C ALA A 6 -4.43 -15.85 -2.59
N THR A 7 -5.09 -16.30 -1.54
CA THR A 7 -6.12 -15.53 -0.81
C THR A 7 -5.71 -15.40 0.64
N HIS A 8 -5.76 -14.17 1.17
CA HIS A 8 -5.43 -13.87 2.57
C HIS A 8 -6.60 -13.13 3.22
N GLU A 9 -6.96 -13.56 4.42
CA GLU A 9 -7.98 -12.92 5.25
C GLU A 9 -7.39 -12.56 6.61
N PHE A 10 -7.69 -11.36 7.10
CA PHE A 10 -7.34 -10.92 8.45
C PHE A 10 -8.49 -10.13 9.05
N LYS A 11 -8.66 -10.22 10.37
CA LYS A 11 -9.71 -9.47 11.09
C LYS A 11 -9.16 -8.13 11.54
N SER A 12 -9.92 -7.06 11.31
CA SER A 12 -9.60 -5.70 11.77
C SER A 12 -10.77 -5.14 12.54
N SER A 13 -10.49 -4.38 13.61
CA SER A 13 -11.51 -3.60 14.34
C SER A 13 -11.89 -2.32 13.59
N ILE A 14 -11.12 -1.94 12.55
CA ILE A 14 -11.37 -0.74 11.75
C ILE A 14 -12.50 -1.02 10.74
N PRO A 15 -13.51 -0.13 10.62
CA PRO A 15 -14.55 -0.27 9.61
C PRO A 15 -13.99 -0.36 8.19
N ALA A 16 -14.57 -1.24 7.37
CA ALA A 16 -14.10 -1.52 6.01
C ALA A 16 -13.92 -0.26 5.12
N PRO A 17 -14.83 0.74 5.12
CA PRO A 17 -14.65 1.93 4.29
C PRO A 17 -13.41 2.76 4.66
N ARG A 18 -13.12 2.85 5.96
CA ARG A 18 -11.95 3.58 6.47
C ARG A 18 -10.67 2.83 6.13
N MET A 19 -10.69 1.51 6.25
CA MET A 19 -9.55 0.67 5.92
C MET A 19 -9.22 0.72 4.42
N PHE A 20 -10.23 0.61 3.55
CA PHE A 20 -10.06 0.73 2.11
C PHE A 20 -9.50 2.10 1.71
N LYS A 21 -10.03 3.17 2.30
CA LYS A 21 -9.52 4.53 2.05
C LYS A 21 -8.06 4.66 2.45
N ALA A 22 -7.66 4.18 3.63
CA ALA A 22 -6.30 4.32 4.13
C ALA A 22 -5.28 3.45 3.38
N LEU A 23 -5.63 2.20 3.06
CA LEU A 23 -4.69 1.22 2.51
C LEU A 23 -4.66 1.17 0.98
N VAL A 24 -5.73 1.61 0.30
CA VAL A 24 -5.83 1.54 -1.16
C VAL A 24 -5.82 2.94 -1.77
N GLN A 25 -6.79 3.78 -1.39
CA GLN A 25 -6.96 5.11 -2.01
C GLN A 25 -5.88 6.13 -1.59
N ASP A 26 -5.55 6.19 -0.30
CA ASP A 26 -4.64 7.18 0.28
C ASP A 26 -3.33 6.55 0.78
N SER A 27 -2.98 5.39 0.20
CA SER A 27 -1.83 4.58 0.59
C SER A 27 -0.51 5.36 0.55
N ALA A 28 -0.32 6.19 -0.48
CA ALA A 28 0.89 6.99 -0.67
C ALA A 28 1.15 7.97 0.48
N ASN A 29 0.10 8.54 1.10
CA ASN A 29 0.23 9.45 2.23
C ASN A 29 0.17 8.72 3.58
N PHE A 30 -0.54 7.59 3.63
CA PHE A 30 -0.76 6.83 4.85
C PHE A 30 0.47 6.01 5.25
N PHE A 31 1.08 5.29 4.32
CA PHE A 31 2.21 4.40 4.63
C PHE A 31 3.42 5.13 5.20
N PRO A 32 3.87 6.29 4.69
CA PRO A 32 4.98 7.03 5.28
C PRO A 32 4.71 7.53 6.71
N LYS A 33 3.44 7.67 7.13
CA LYS A 33 3.09 8.07 8.50
C LYS A 33 3.19 6.92 9.49
N ILE A 34 2.85 5.70 9.06
CA ILE A 34 2.90 4.52 9.92
C ILE A 34 4.27 3.88 9.87
N MET A 35 4.90 3.89 8.70
CA MET A 35 6.19 3.30 8.42
C MET A 35 7.05 4.33 7.66
N PRO A 36 7.71 5.26 8.39
CA PRO A 36 8.47 6.36 7.79
C PRO A 36 9.68 5.92 6.96
N GLN A 37 10.09 4.66 7.12
CA GLN A 37 11.15 4.06 6.33
C GLN A 37 10.75 3.82 4.86
N PHE A 38 9.45 3.75 4.57
CA PHE A 38 8.95 3.58 3.20
C PHE A 38 8.51 4.91 2.61
N LYS A 39 8.86 5.13 1.35
CA LYS A 39 8.39 6.28 0.57
C LYS A 39 7.52 5.79 -0.57
N SER A 40 6.31 6.32 -0.68
CA SER A 40 5.40 5.99 -1.78
C SER A 40 5.00 7.27 -2.51
N GLU A 41 5.10 7.26 -3.83
CA GLU A 41 4.78 8.39 -4.69
C GLU A 41 3.95 7.95 -5.90
N VAL A 42 3.01 8.80 -6.33
CA VAL A 42 2.26 8.62 -7.58
C VAL A 42 3.16 9.06 -8.72
N VAL A 43 3.53 8.14 -9.60
CA VAL A 43 4.39 8.41 -10.77
C VAL A 43 3.54 8.79 -11.98
N GLN A 44 2.33 8.22 -12.11
CA GLN A 44 1.41 8.54 -13.19
C GLN A 44 -0.04 8.39 -12.72
N GLY A 45 -0.91 9.31 -13.12
CA GLY A 45 -2.33 9.32 -12.77
C GLY A 45 -2.68 10.25 -11.61
N ASP A 46 -3.89 10.12 -11.11
CA ASP A 46 -4.50 10.96 -10.07
C ASP A 46 -4.68 10.22 -8.72
N GLY A 47 -4.17 8.99 -8.62
CA GLY A 47 -4.39 8.08 -7.49
C GLY A 47 -5.64 7.20 -7.63
N GLY A 48 -6.40 7.36 -8.72
CA GLY A 48 -7.54 6.52 -9.07
C GLY A 48 -7.19 5.30 -9.92
N VAL A 49 -8.20 4.72 -10.57
CA VAL A 49 -8.07 3.53 -11.42
C VAL A 49 -7.05 3.77 -12.53
N GLY A 50 -6.08 2.86 -12.67
CA GLY A 50 -5.02 2.95 -13.68
C GLY A 50 -3.82 3.81 -13.28
N SER A 51 -3.80 4.35 -12.05
CA SER A 51 -2.63 5.07 -11.54
C SER A 51 -1.46 4.12 -11.25
N ILE A 52 -0.24 4.64 -11.44
CA ILE A 52 1.01 3.93 -11.17
C ILE A 52 1.66 4.52 -9.92
N LEU A 53 1.82 3.68 -8.90
CA LEU A 53 2.46 4.01 -7.63
C LEU A 53 3.86 3.39 -7.58
N LYS A 54 4.85 4.17 -7.16
CA LYS A 54 6.20 3.67 -6.86
C LYS A 54 6.43 3.71 -5.36
N THR A 55 6.72 2.55 -4.77
CA THR A 55 7.09 2.43 -3.37
C THR A 55 8.57 2.08 -3.27
N CYS A 56 9.35 2.98 -2.68
CA CYS A 56 10.77 2.78 -2.39
C CYS A 56 10.92 2.20 -0.98
N TYR A 57 11.59 1.06 -0.94
CA TYR A 57 12.04 0.39 0.28
C TYR A 57 13.43 0.90 0.63
N PRO A 58 13.78 1.06 1.92
CA PRO A 58 15.15 1.34 2.31
C PRO A 58 16.05 0.18 1.86
N GLU A 59 17.28 0.49 1.44
CA GLU A 59 18.23 -0.50 0.87
C GLU A 59 18.71 -1.55 1.89
N GLU A 60 18.46 -1.34 3.19
CA GLU A 60 18.86 -2.26 4.26
C GLU A 60 17.58 -2.89 4.85
N GLY A 61 17.30 -4.13 4.45
CA GLY A 61 16.22 -4.97 4.99
C GLY A 61 16.48 -5.47 6.40
N THR A 62 16.78 -4.57 7.35
CA THR A 62 16.93 -4.92 8.76
C THR A 62 15.59 -4.71 9.45
N TYR A 63 14.83 -5.80 9.57
CA TYR A 63 13.79 -5.92 10.56
C TYR A 63 14.49 -6.03 11.92
N ASP A 64 14.43 -4.98 12.73
CA ASP A 64 14.56 -5.10 14.20
C ASP A 64 13.23 -5.62 14.78
#